data_AF-A0A3G8YI07-F1
#
_entry.id   AF-A0A3G8YI07-F1
#
_cell.length_a   1.000
_cell.length_b   1.000
_cell.length_c   1.000
_cell.angle_alpha   90.00
_cell.angle_beta   90.00
_cell.angle_gamma   90.00
#
_symmetry.space_group_name_H-M   'P 1'
#
loop_
_entity.id
_entity.type
_entity.pdbx_description
1 polymer ?
#
loop_
_entity_poly.entity_id
_entity_poly.type
_entity_poly.pdbx_seq_one_letter_code
_entity_poly.pdbx_strand_id
1 'polypeptide(L)'
;MAQQRYQLSHAGDVLPFWSLPQQRWAILTAWNPHGQASDPASNAEAQSRLQAALAAWPALEGVNGEGPWAEPTLIVPALNLRRALELGQDFGQAALIWGVGRRAALVWCAPDVRVERFWLAAAGA
;
A
#
# COMPACT_ATOMS: atom_id res chain seq x y z
N MET A 1 -12.29 -13.30 13.05
CA MET A 1 -11.70 -13.85 11.82
C MET A 1 -10.20 -13.80 11.95
N ALA A 2 -9.46 -14.80 11.46
CA ALA A 2 -8.00 -14.78 11.52
C ALA A 2 -7.44 -13.68 10.61
N GLN A 3 -6.53 -12.87 11.12
CA GLN A 3 -5.85 -11.84 10.34
C GLN A 3 -4.86 -12.52 9.39
N GLN A 4 -4.95 -12.26 8.10
CA GLN A 4 -4.01 -12.79 7.11
C GLN A 4 -2.84 -11.83 6.95
N ARG A 5 -1.62 -12.36 6.95
CA ARG A 5 -0.39 -11.59 6.73
C ARG A 5 0.21 -11.91 5.37
N TYR A 6 0.66 -10.86 4.68
CA TYR A 6 1.29 -10.94 3.37
C TYR A 6 2.60 -10.18 3.38
N GLN A 7 3.52 -10.58 2.52
CA GLN A 7 4.82 -9.93 2.36
C GLN A 7 5.22 -9.83 0.89
N LEU A 8 6.11 -8.88 0.59
CA LEU A 8 6.82 -8.82 -0.68
C LEU A 8 7.99 -9.80 -0.64
N SER A 9 8.09 -10.65 -1.67
CA SER A 9 9.14 -11.67 -1.76
C SER A 9 9.65 -11.80 -3.19
N HIS A 10 10.87 -12.31 -3.36
CA HIS A 10 11.43 -12.64 -4.68
C HIS A 10 10.80 -13.91 -5.29
N ALA A 11 10.03 -14.65 -4.50
CA ALA A 11 9.19 -15.77 -4.93
C ALA A 11 7.85 -15.73 -4.19
N GLY A 12 6.76 -16.04 -4.88
CA GLY A 12 5.43 -16.03 -4.26
C GLY A 12 4.34 -16.39 -5.25
N ASP A 13 3.30 -17.04 -4.75
CA ASP A 13 2.23 -17.64 -5.54
C ASP A 13 0.83 -17.40 -4.97
N VAL A 14 0.71 -16.56 -3.93
CA VAL A 14 -0.58 -16.27 -3.31
C VAL A 14 -1.38 -15.23 -4.10
N LEU A 15 -2.70 -15.39 -4.08
CA LEU A 15 -3.67 -14.50 -4.69
C LEU A 15 -4.77 -14.16 -3.65
N PRO A 16 -4.52 -13.21 -2.75
CA PRO A 16 -5.59 -12.62 -1.94
C PRO A 16 -6.78 -12.19 -2.81
N PHE A 17 -7.99 -12.21 -2.26
CA PHE A 17 -9.22 -11.92 -3.01
C PHE A 17 -9.26 -10.51 -3.65
N TRP A 18 -8.47 -9.57 -3.14
CA TRP A 18 -8.32 -8.21 -3.68
C TRP A 18 -7.27 -8.08 -4.80
N SER A 19 -6.58 -9.18 -5.12
CA SER A 19 -5.52 -9.28 -6.13
C SER A 19 -5.82 -10.36 -7.17
N LEU A 20 -7.05 -10.39 -7.70
CA LEU A 20 -7.45 -11.39 -8.69
C LEU A 20 -6.50 -11.40 -9.90
N PRO A 21 -6.38 -12.52 -10.64
CA PRO A 21 -5.55 -12.58 -11.84
C PRO A 21 -5.82 -11.40 -12.78
N GLN A 22 -4.75 -10.72 -13.20
CA GLN A 22 -4.79 -9.52 -14.07
C GLN A 22 -5.38 -8.24 -13.44
N GLN A 23 -5.93 -8.30 -12.22
CA GLN A 23 -6.44 -7.12 -11.52
C GLN A 23 -5.28 -6.26 -11.02
N ARG A 24 -5.31 -4.97 -11.38
CA ARG A 24 -4.42 -3.96 -10.79
C ARG A 24 -4.85 -3.65 -9.36
N TRP A 25 -3.91 -3.32 -8.50
CA TRP A 25 -4.21 -2.90 -7.13
C TRP A 25 -3.07 -2.04 -6.58
N ALA A 26 -3.37 -1.25 -5.56
CA ALA A 26 -2.38 -0.49 -4.80
C ALA A 26 -2.61 -0.65 -3.29
N ILE A 27 -1.54 -0.52 -2.51
CA ILE A 27 -1.60 -0.37 -1.05
C ILE A 27 -0.95 0.96 -0.71
N LEU A 28 -1.72 1.83 -0.06
CA LEU A 28 -1.36 3.21 0.25
C LEU A 28 -1.57 3.48 1.74
N THR A 29 -0.73 4.31 2.32
CA THR A 29 -0.94 4.96 3.61
C THR A 29 -0.58 6.43 3.49
N ALA A 30 -1.07 7.25 4.40
CA ALA A 30 -0.61 8.62 4.58
C ALA A 30 0.18 8.80 5.88
N TRP A 31 0.51 7.70 6.56
CA TRP A 31 1.32 7.73 7.77
C TRP A 31 2.78 7.92 7.45
N ASN A 32 3.51 8.55 8.38
CA ASN A 32 4.96 8.67 8.37
C ASN A 32 5.52 9.14 7.01
N PRO A 33 5.10 10.32 6.52
CA PRO A 33 5.58 10.88 5.26
C PRO A 33 7.13 10.86 5.21
N HIS A 34 7.65 10.58 4.02
CA HIS A 34 9.07 10.38 3.74
C HIS A 34 9.70 9.21 4.52
N GLY A 35 8.89 8.30 5.09
CA GLY A 35 9.35 7.21 5.93
C GLY A 35 9.85 7.68 7.30
N GLN A 36 9.42 8.86 7.75
CA GLN A 36 9.84 9.46 9.00
C GLN A 36 8.71 9.42 10.02
N ALA A 37 9.02 8.97 11.24
CA ALA A 37 8.07 8.93 12.33
C ALA A 37 7.43 10.32 12.53
N SER A 38 6.11 10.36 12.41
CA SER A 38 5.31 11.56 12.63
C SER A 38 4.39 11.37 13.83
N ASP A 39 3.84 12.45 14.36
CA ASP A 39 2.93 12.34 15.48
C ASP A 39 1.61 11.64 15.06
N PRO A 40 0.98 10.85 15.95
CA PRO A 40 -0.21 10.07 15.59
C PRO A 40 -1.41 10.90 15.14
N ALA A 41 -1.55 12.14 15.63
CA ALA A 41 -2.69 12.99 15.29
C ALA A 41 -2.58 13.49 13.84
N SER A 42 -1.41 13.98 13.45
CA SER A 42 -1.12 14.38 12.06
C SER A 42 -1.25 13.20 11.10
N ASN A 43 -0.76 12.01 11.50
CA ASN A 43 -0.92 10.78 10.73
C ASN A 43 -2.40 10.41 10.52
N ALA A 44 -3.23 10.51 11.56
CA ALA A 44 -4.65 10.23 11.48
C ALA A 44 -5.40 11.23 10.58
N GLU A 45 -5.08 12.52 10.67
CA GLU A 45 -5.64 13.55 9.79
C GLU A 45 -5.25 13.31 8.32
N ALA A 46 -3.97 13.01 8.06
CA ALA A 46 -3.49 12.68 6.73
C ALA A 46 -4.19 11.43 6.17
N GLN A 47 -4.36 10.39 7.00
CA GLN A 47 -5.06 9.17 6.60
C GLN A 47 -6.53 9.43 6.27
N SER A 48 -7.22 10.28 7.03
CA SER A 48 -8.60 10.67 6.73
C SER A 48 -8.71 11.40 5.39
N ARG A 49 -7.76 12.29 5.09
CA ARG A 49 -7.68 12.97 3.78
C ARG A 49 -7.41 11.99 2.64
N LEU A 50 -6.57 10.97 2.85
CA LEU A 50 -6.33 9.91 1.87
C LEU A 50 -7.60 9.08 1.61
N GLN A 51 -8.33 8.72 2.67
CA GLN A 51 -9.63 8.04 2.54
C GLN A 51 -10.63 8.88 1.73
N ALA A 52 -10.72 10.19 2.00
CA ALA A 52 -11.56 11.10 1.23
C ALA A 52 -11.12 11.19 -0.25
N ALA A 53 -9.83 11.25 -0.53
CA ALA A 53 -9.28 11.26 -1.89
C ALA A 53 -9.55 9.96 -2.67
N LEU A 54 -9.84 8.87 -1.96
CA LEU A 54 -10.18 7.56 -2.49
C LEU A 54 -11.67 7.21 -2.35
N ALA A 55 -12.54 8.15 -1.94
CA ALA A 55 -13.95 7.87 -1.65
C ALA A 55 -14.74 7.26 -2.83
N ALA A 56 -14.31 7.51 -4.07
CA ALA A 56 -14.91 6.93 -5.28
C ALA A 56 -14.40 5.50 -5.61
N TRP A 57 -13.46 4.97 -4.84
CA TRP A 57 -12.83 3.67 -5.05
C TRP A 57 -13.24 2.70 -3.94
N PRO A 58 -13.49 1.42 -4.25
CA PRO A 58 -13.55 0.41 -3.21
C PRO A 58 -12.18 0.31 -2.55
N ALA A 59 -12.15 0.38 -1.22
CA ALA A 59 -10.94 0.23 -0.44
C ALA A 59 -11.17 -0.76 0.70
N LEU A 60 -10.17 -1.57 0.99
CA LEU A 60 -10.13 -2.43 2.15
C LEU A 60 -9.14 -1.85 3.15
N GLU A 61 -9.49 -1.87 4.43
CA GLU A 61 -8.58 -1.48 5.49
C GLU A 61 -7.55 -2.58 5.73
N GLY A 62 -6.31 -2.18 5.95
CA GLY A 62 -5.20 -3.05 6.28
C GLY A 62 -4.23 -2.38 7.24
N VAL A 63 -3.17 -3.11 7.60
CA VAL A 63 -2.08 -2.60 8.41
C VAL A 63 -0.76 -2.99 7.74
N ASN A 64 0.11 -2.01 7.48
CA ASN A 64 1.50 -2.25 7.11
C ASN A 64 2.39 -2.18 8.35
N GLY A 65 3.49 -2.94 8.34
CA GLY A 65 4.42 -2.96 9.47
C GLY A 65 3.90 -3.73 10.68
N GLU A 66 4.63 -3.60 11.79
CA GLU A 66 4.38 -4.29 13.05
C GLU A 66 4.78 -3.41 14.24
N GLY A 67 4.18 -3.67 15.41
CA GLY A 67 4.52 -2.99 16.64
C GLY A 67 4.39 -1.45 16.53
N PRO A 68 5.39 -0.67 16.95
CA PRO A 68 5.35 0.80 16.86
C PRO A 68 5.27 1.37 15.44
N TRP A 69 5.58 0.57 14.42
CA TRP A 69 5.51 0.94 13.00
C TRP A 69 4.26 0.38 12.31
N ALA A 70 3.28 -0.10 13.08
CA ALA A 70 2.01 -0.53 12.53
C ALA A 70 1.21 0.67 12.03
N GLU A 71 0.96 0.72 10.72
CA GLU A 71 0.34 1.85 10.03
C GLU A 71 -0.98 1.42 9.38
N PRO A 72 -2.11 2.09 9.67
CA PRO A 72 -3.33 1.96 8.90
C PRO A 72 -3.08 2.22 7.42
N THR A 73 -3.58 1.31 6.58
CA THR A 73 -3.40 1.36 5.12
C THR A 73 -4.72 1.09 4.41
N LEU A 74 -4.78 1.48 3.15
CA LEU A 74 -5.87 1.19 2.23
C LEU A 74 -5.34 0.30 1.11
N ILE A 75 -5.95 -0.86 0.94
CA ILE A 75 -5.78 -1.73 -0.22
C ILE A 75 -6.87 -1.36 -1.21
N VAL A 76 -6.49 -0.87 -2.38
CA VAL A 76 -7.41 -0.31 -3.38
C VAL A 76 -7.36 -1.15 -4.65
N PRO A 77 -8.34 -2.07 -4.86
CA PRO A 77 -8.46 -2.81 -6.09
C PRO A 77 -8.73 -1.89 -7.29
N ALA A 78 -8.31 -2.35 -8.47
CA ALA A 78 -8.41 -1.66 -9.76
C ALA A 78 -7.64 -0.32 -9.89
N LEU A 79 -6.97 0.16 -8.85
CA LEU A 79 -6.21 1.41 -8.90
C LEU A 79 -5.01 1.29 -9.86
N ASN A 80 -4.91 2.22 -10.81
CA ASN A 80 -3.79 2.25 -11.74
C ASN A 80 -2.55 2.90 -11.11
N LEU A 81 -1.37 2.57 -11.64
CA LEU A 81 -0.09 3.03 -11.09
C LEU A 81 0.03 4.56 -11.08
N ARG A 82 -0.46 5.25 -12.14
CA ARG A 82 -0.39 6.72 -12.22
C ARG A 82 -1.12 7.35 -11.04
N ARG A 83 -2.37 6.93 -10.79
CA ARG A 83 -3.16 7.49 -9.69
C ARG A 83 -2.60 7.13 -8.32
N ALA A 84 -2.08 5.91 -8.17
CA ALA A 84 -1.40 5.51 -6.94
C ALA A 84 -0.19 6.42 -6.68
N LEU A 85 0.64 6.68 -7.70
CA LEU A 85 1.82 7.52 -7.60
C LEU A 85 1.47 8.99 -7.30
N GLU A 86 0.46 9.56 -7.96
CA GLU A 86 -0.06 10.90 -7.64
C GLU A 86 -0.40 11.01 -6.15
N LEU A 87 -1.18 10.07 -5.62
CA LEU A 87 -1.52 10.04 -4.19
C LEU A 87 -0.27 9.87 -3.31
N GLY A 88 0.63 8.95 -3.68
CA GLY A 88 1.87 8.77 -2.95
C GLY A 88 2.69 10.06 -2.84
N GLN A 89 2.75 10.84 -3.93
CA GLN A 89 3.44 12.14 -3.95
C GLN A 89 2.68 13.21 -3.15
N ASP A 90 1.36 13.32 -3.33
CA ASP A 90 0.51 14.30 -2.65
C ASP A 90 0.55 14.13 -1.11
N PHE A 91 0.65 12.88 -0.64
CA PHE A 91 0.74 12.54 0.78
C PHE A 91 2.19 12.39 1.29
N GLY A 92 3.18 12.76 0.47
CA GLY A 92 4.59 12.76 0.85
C GLY A 92 5.17 11.38 1.15
N GLN A 93 4.55 10.30 0.67
CA GLN A 93 5.01 8.94 0.91
C GLN A 93 6.36 8.68 0.23
N ALA A 94 7.27 8.00 0.91
CA ALA A 94 8.53 7.58 0.30
C ALA A 94 8.29 6.52 -0.79
N ALA A 95 7.37 5.60 -0.53
CA ALA A 95 6.99 4.54 -1.46
C ALA A 95 5.55 4.07 -1.21
N LEU A 96 5.00 3.37 -2.20
CA LEU A 96 3.74 2.63 -2.12
C LEU A 96 3.92 1.22 -2.69
N ILE A 97 2.95 0.34 -2.46
CA ILE A 97 2.92 -0.97 -3.11
C ILE A 97 1.92 -0.94 -4.25
N TRP A 98 2.31 -1.41 -5.43
CA TRP A 98 1.41 -1.57 -6.58
C TRP A 98 1.58 -2.95 -7.21
N GLY A 99 0.52 -3.51 -7.78
CA GLY A 99 0.62 -4.84 -8.39
C GLY A 99 -0.44 -5.19 -9.41
N VAL A 100 -0.26 -6.36 -10.02
CA VAL A 100 -1.19 -6.99 -10.96
C VAL A 100 -1.28 -8.49 -10.69
N GLY A 101 -2.43 -8.93 -10.18
CA GLY A 101 -2.55 -10.28 -9.61
C GLY A 101 -1.53 -10.47 -8.49
N ARG A 102 -0.80 -11.59 -8.51
CA ARG A 102 0.28 -11.88 -7.56
C ARG A 102 1.58 -11.08 -7.75
N ARG A 103 1.75 -10.39 -8.89
CA ARG A 103 2.94 -9.56 -9.13
C ARG A 103 2.80 -8.29 -8.30
N ALA A 104 3.81 -7.95 -7.53
CA ALA A 104 3.84 -6.76 -6.71
C ALA A 104 5.09 -5.94 -7.01
N ALA A 105 5.08 -4.67 -6.64
CA ALA A 105 6.23 -3.81 -6.72
C ALA A 105 6.21 -2.80 -5.58
N LEU A 106 7.38 -2.54 -5.02
CA LEU A 106 7.63 -1.35 -4.23
C LEU A 106 7.93 -0.22 -5.20
N VAL A 107 7.10 0.82 -5.17
CA VAL A 107 7.20 1.98 -6.06
C VAL A 107 7.62 3.17 -5.23
N TRP A 108 8.83 3.67 -5.45
CA TRP A 108 9.35 4.87 -4.81
C TRP A 108 8.75 6.11 -5.48
N CYS A 109 8.23 7.04 -4.69
CA CYS A 109 7.46 8.18 -5.20
C CYS A 109 8.33 9.40 -5.55
N ALA A 110 9.42 9.59 -4.80
CA ALA A 110 10.32 10.73 -4.89
C ALA A 110 11.72 10.37 -4.36
N PRO A 111 12.79 11.10 -4.75
CA PRO A 111 12.81 12.19 -5.73
C PRO A 111 12.63 11.71 -7.18
N ASP A 112 12.97 10.46 -7.46
CA ASP A 112 12.77 9.81 -8.76
C ASP A 112 11.89 8.57 -8.61
N VAL A 113 11.05 8.32 -9.60
CA VAL A 113 10.19 7.14 -9.61
C VAL A 113 11.02 5.89 -9.90
N ARG A 114 11.18 5.04 -8.89
CA ARG A 114 11.87 3.73 -9.02
C ARG A 114 10.90 2.60 -8.70
N VAL A 115 11.00 1.50 -9.45
CA VAL A 115 10.16 0.32 -9.26
C VAL A 115 11.03 -0.89 -8.95
N GLU A 116 10.82 -1.48 -7.78
CA GLU A 116 11.44 -2.75 -7.37
C GLU A 116 10.38 -3.85 -7.42
N ARG A 117 10.67 -4.94 -8.13
CA ARG A 117 9.66 -5.96 -8.50
C ARG A 117 9.73 -7.17 -7.58
N PHE A 118 8.56 -7.62 -7.15
CA PHE A 118 8.36 -8.70 -6.20
C PHE A 118 7.13 -9.55 -6.59
N TRP A 119 6.86 -10.55 -5.76
CA TRP A 119 5.64 -11.34 -5.73
C TRP A 119 5.01 -11.23 -4.35
N LEU A 120 3.68 -11.32 -4.29
CA LEU A 120 2.97 -11.54 -3.03
C LEU A 120 3.28 -12.96 -2.54
N ALA A 121 3.62 -13.08 -1.26
CA ALA A 121 3.71 -14.33 -0.53
C ALA A 121 2.90 -14.24 0.77
N ALA A 122 2.41 -15.36 1.27
CA ALA A 122 1.96 -15.43 2.65
C ALA A 122 3.15 -15.15 3.57
N ALA A 123 2.98 -14.29 4.57
CA ALA A 123 3.94 -14.21 5.66
C ALA A 123 3.65 -15.38 6.62
N GLY A 124 4.71 -15.99 7.15
CA GLY A 124 4.57 -16.97 8.23
C GLY A 124 3.86 -16.35 9.44
N ALA A 125 3.17 -17.18 10.21
CA ALA A 125 2.56 -16.77 11.47
C ALA A 125 3.62 -16.39 12.51
#